data_AF-A0A7R9Z525-F1
#
_entry.id   AF-A0A7R9Z525-F1
#
_cell.length_a   1.000
_cell.length_b   1.000
_cell.length_c   1.000
_cell.angle_alpha   90.00
_cell.angle_beta   90.00
_cell.angle_gamma   90.00
#
_symmetry.space_group_name_H-M   'P 1'
#
loop_
_entity.id
_entity.type
_entity.pdbx_description
1 polymer ?
#
loop_
_entity_poly.entity_id
_entity_poly.type
_entity_poly.pdbx_seq_one_letter_code
_entity_poly.pdbx_strand_id
1 'polypeptide(L)'
;DMEESGADDGERPLTTRDIAVQASVKLAAGVAICAFFSDPLVETLSNVSKVTGIAPFFVGFVLTPLASNASEVVSSLSFASRKRKKNMSLTFAQVYGAVTMNNTLVLGLFLLVVYWKKLEWVYSSEVAIIVVGSVAVGLLGYSGTTFKAKVALPTLAIYPASLLAVYLLDTYLGWQ
;
A
#
# COMPACT_ATOMS: atom_id res chain seq x y z
N ASP A 1 -44.30 -36.78 -24.12
CA ASP A 1 -42.93 -36.23 -24.08
C ASP A 1 -43.08 -34.73 -23.84
N MET A 2 -43.34 -34.19 -22.65
CA MET A 2 -42.61 -34.23 -21.38
C MET A 2 -41.08 -34.27 -21.53
N GLU A 3 -40.49 -33.15 -21.11
CA GLU A 3 -39.11 -32.92 -20.67
C GLU A 3 -37.99 -32.76 -21.72
N GLU A 4 -37.53 -31.51 -21.85
CA GLU A 4 -36.14 -31.07 -21.63
C GLU A 4 -36.20 -29.53 -21.57
N SER A 5 -36.42 -28.89 -20.41
CA SER A 5 -35.41 -28.57 -19.39
C SER A 5 -34.04 -28.14 -19.96
N GLY A 6 -34.04 -27.11 -20.81
CA GLY A 6 -32.92 -26.20 -20.93
C GLY A 6 -33.25 -24.92 -20.17
N ALA A 7 -32.95 -24.88 -18.86
CA ALA A 7 -32.86 -23.61 -18.14
C ALA A 7 -31.68 -22.84 -18.72
N ASP A 8 -31.95 -22.09 -19.79
CA ASP A 8 -31.14 -20.97 -20.23
C ASP A 8 -31.20 -19.95 -19.09
N ASP A 9 -30.21 -20.01 -18.18
CA ASP A 9 -29.89 -18.94 -17.25
C ASP A 9 -29.45 -17.74 -18.10
N GLY A 10 -30.44 -17.07 -18.68
CA GLY A 10 -30.32 -15.82 -19.39
C GLY A 10 -29.98 -14.73 -18.41
N GLU A 11 -28.71 -14.66 -18.00
CA GLU A 11 -28.14 -13.45 -17.42
C GLU A 11 -28.28 -12.34 -18.48
N ARG A 12 -29.33 -11.52 -18.33
CA ARG A 12 -29.51 -10.31 -19.11
C ARG A 12 -28.21 -9.51 -19.03
N PRO A 13 -27.62 -9.05 -20.15
CA PRO A 13 -26.43 -8.23 -20.09
C PRO A 13 -26.74 -7.01 -19.22
N LEU A 14 -26.04 -6.91 -18.09
CA LEU A 14 -26.25 -5.87 -17.09
C LEU A 14 -26.17 -4.50 -17.76
N THR A 15 -27.17 -3.65 -17.53
CA THR A 15 -27.14 -2.28 -18.05
C THR A 15 -25.98 -1.53 -17.40
N THR A 16 -25.39 -0.55 -18.08
CA THR A 16 -24.31 0.29 -17.50
C THR A 16 -24.69 0.87 -16.13
N ARG A 17 -25.98 1.17 -15.92
CA ARG A 17 -26.52 1.58 -14.62
C ARG A 17 -26.46 0.47 -13.57
N ASP A 18 -26.81 -0.76 -13.92
CA ASP A 18 -26.78 -1.90 -13.00
C ASP A 18 -25.33 -2.20 -12.58
N ILE A 19 -24.39 -2.14 -13.52
CA ILE A 19 -22.96 -2.28 -13.24
C ILE A 19 -22.47 -1.16 -12.30
N ALA A 20 -22.86 0.09 -12.57
CA ALA A 20 -22.48 1.22 -11.73
C ALA A 20 -23.04 1.07 -10.30
N VAL A 21 -24.31 0.69 -10.15
CA VAL A 21 -24.93 0.47 -8.83
C VAL A 21 -24.25 -0.69 -8.11
N GLN A 22 -24.02 -1.82 -8.77
CA GLN A 22 -23.32 -2.95 -8.17
C GLN A 22 -21.89 -2.59 -7.74
N ALA A 23 -21.17 -1.82 -8.55
CA ALA A 23 -19.83 -1.34 -8.21
C ALA A 23 -19.88 -0.41 -6.99
N SER A 24 -20.80 0.56 -6.97
CA SER A 24 -20.98 1.46 -5.83
C SER A 24 -21.33 0.71 -4.55
N VAL A 25 -22.21 -0.28 -4.61
CA VAL A 25 -22.57 -1.11 -3.45
C VAL A 25 -21.37 -1.91 -2.96
N LYS A 26 -20.61 -2.54 -3.86
CA LYS A 26 -19.39 -3.29 -3.49
C LYS A 26 -18.34 -2.38 -2.86
N LEU A 27 -18.13 -1.19 -3.40
CA LEU A 27 -17.21 -0.20 -2.84
C LEU A 27 -17.66 0.28 -1.46
N ALA A 28 -18.94 0.61 -1.30
CA ALA A 28 -19.49 1.05 -0.01
C ALA A 28 -19.39 -0.05 1.06
N ALA A 29 -19.71 -1.29 0.69
CA ALA A 29 -19.56 -2.44 1.57
C ALA A 29 -18.09 -2.64 1.99
N GLY A 30 -17.15 -2.54 1.04
CA GLY A 30 -15.71 -2.61 1.33
C GLY A 30 -15.25 -1.51 2.30
N VAL A 31 -15.68 -0.27 2.08
CA VAL A 31 -15.37 0.85 3.00
C VAL A 31 -15.95 0.61 4.39
N ALA A 32 -17.19 0.12 4.50
CA ALA A 32 -17.81 -0.18 5.79
C ALA A 32 -17.06 -1.28 6.55
N ILE A 33 -16.63 -2.34 5.86
CA ILE A 33 -15.82 -3.40 6.45
C ILE A 33 -14.48 -2.84 6.92
N CYS A 34 -13.77 -2.08 6.07
CA CYS A 34 -12.51 -1.45 6.46
C CYS A 34 -12.67 -0.55 7.68
N ALA A 35 -13.71 0.29 7.73
CA ALA A 35 -13.99 1.16 8.87
C ALA A 35 -14.25 0.35 10.14
N PHE A 36 -15.02 -0.73 10.06
CA PHE A 36 -15.30 -1.62 11.20
C PHE A 36 -14.04 -2.30 11.75
N PHE A 37 -13.12 -2.73 10.87
CA PHE A 37 -11.88 -3.41 11.26
C PHE A 37 -10.70 -2.48 11.54
N SER A 38 -10.83 -1.16 11.31
CA SER A 38 -9.73 -0.21 11.49
C SER A 38 -9.29 -0.11 12.95
N ASP A 39 -10.23 0.03 13.89
CA ASP A 39 -9.91 0.14 15.31
C ASP A 39 -9.27 -1.16 15.88
N PRO A 40 -9.84 -2.36 15.63
CA PRO A 40 -9.17 -3.62 16.00
C PRO A 40 -7.77 -3.78 15.41
N LEU A 41 -7.55 -3.33 14.17
CA LEU A 41 -6.24 -3.38 13.54
C LEU A 41 -5.22 -2.52 14.31
N VAL A 42 -5.57 -1.27 14.66
CA VAL A 42 -4.68 -0.40 15.43
C VAL A 42 -4.39 -0.97 16.82
N GLU A 43 -5.40 -1.56 17.48
CA GLU A 43 -5.23 -2.19 18.78
C GLU A 43 -4.29 -3.41 18.72
N THR A 44 -4.45 -4.27 17.72
CA THR A 44 -3.56 -5.43 17.53
C THR A 44 -2.13 -5.01 17.26
N LEU A 45 -1.88 -3.97 16.45
CA LEU A 45 -0.54 -3.42 16.23
C LEU A 45 0.08 -2.89 17.55
N SER A 46 -0.71 -2.22 18.37
CA SER A 46 -0.28 -1.75 19.70
C SER A 46 0.06 -2.93 20.63
N ASN A 47 -0.76 -3.99 20.63
CA ASN A 47 -0.51 -5.17 21.45
C ASN A 47 0.71 -5.96 20.98
N VAL A 48 0.93 -6.09 19.67
CA VAL A 48 2.16 -6.67 19.11
C VAL A 48 3.38 -5.86 19.54
N SER A 49 3.30 -4.53 19.49
CA SER A 49 4.36 -3.64 19.99
C SER A 49 4.66 -3.90 21.48
N LYS A 50 3.64 -3.99 22.34
CA LYS A 50 3.81 -4.27 23.78
C LYS A 50 4.45 -5.63 24.07
N VAL A 51 4.04 -6.67 23.34
CA VAL A 51 4.54 -8.04 23.56
C VAL A 51 5.97 -8.21 23.04
N THR A 52 6.29 -7.57 21.91
CA THR A 52 7.62 -7.68 21.28
C THR A 52 8.65 -6.69 21.82
N GLY A 53 8.20 -5.63 22.51
CA GLY A 53 9.05 -4.52 22.96
C GLY A 53 9.51 -3.59 21.83
N ILE A 54 8.99 -3.77 20.61
CA ILE A 54 9.33 -2.95 19.44
C ILE A 54 8.38 -1.74 19.38
N ALA A 55 8.89 -0.55 19.06
CA ALA A 55 8.03 0.65 19.01
C ALA A 55 6.90 0.51 17.97
N PRO A 56 5.68 1.06 18.23
CA PRO A 56 4.52 0.90 17.36
C PRO A 56 4.75 1.33 15.91
N PHE A 57 5.58 2.35 15.70
CA PHE A 57 5.98 2.83 14.38
C PHE A 57 6.56 1.69 13.52
N PHE A 58 7.55 0.95 14.03
CA PHE A 58 8.20 -0.13 13.27
C PHE A 58 7.24 -1.27 12.96
N VAL A 59 6.40 -1.64 13.93
CA VAL A 59 5.40 -2.71 13.75
C VAL A 59 4.40 -2.30 12.66
N GLY A 60 3.86 -1.09 12.71
CA GLY A 60 2.95 -0.57 11.69
C GLY A 60 3.62 -0.39 10.33
N PHE A 61 4.84 0.13 10.29
CA PHE A 61 5.58 0.38 9.05
C PHE A 61 5.95 -0.91 8.29
N VAL A 62 6.06 -2.04 8.98
CA VAL A 62 6.30 -3.35 8.37
C VAL A 62 5.00 -4.09 8.09
N LEU A 63 4.13 -4.25 9.09
CA LEU A 63 2.95 -5.11 8.99
C LEU A 63 1.82 -4.47 8.17
N THR A 64 1.59 -3.17 8.31
CA THR A 64 0.45 -2.51 7.64
C THR A 64 0.58 -2.52 6.12
N PRO A 65 1.75 -2.20 5.50
CA PRO A 65 1.91 -2.32 4.06
C PRO A 65 1.84 -3.76 3.56
N LEU A 66 2.34 -4.73 4.34
CA LEU A 66 2.22 -6.15 4.00
C LEU A 66 0.76 -6.58 3.94
N ALA A 67 -0.06 -6.17 4.92
CA ALA A 67 -1.48 -6.51 4.91
C ALA A 67 -2.25 -5.76 3.80
N SER A 68 -2.04 -4.45 3.66
CA SER A 68 -2.82 -3.61 2.76
C SER A 68 -2.47 -3.82 1.28
N ASN A 69 -1.21 -4.15 0.96
CA ASN A 69 -0.72 -4.18 -0.43
C ASN A 69 -0.34 -5.60 -0.90
N ALA A 70 -0.53 -6.64 -0.08
CA ALA A 70 -0.14 -8.01 -0.45
C ALA A 70 -0.75 -8.49 -1.77
N SER A 71 -2.05 -8.26 -1.99
CA SER A 71 -2.74 -8.70 -3.20
C SER A 71 -2.22 -7.99 -4.46
N GLU A 72 -1.83 -6.72 -4.34
CA GLU A 72 -1.23 -5.95 -5.41
C GLU A 72 0.20 -6.44 -5.73
N VAL A 73 0.99 -6.74 -4.71
CA VAL A 73 2.35 -7.31 -4.89
C VAL A 73 2.27 -8.68 -5.57
N VAL A 74 1.38 -9.56 -5.12
CA VAL A 74 1.21 -10.91 -5.67
C VAL A 74 0.74 -10.85 -7.12
N SER A 75 -0.25 -10.01 -7.43
CA SER A 75 -0.77 -9.86 -8.80
C SER A 75 0.28 -9.24 -9.73
N SER A 76 1.01 -8.21 -9.27
CA SER A 76 2.11 -7.59 -10.00
C SER A 76 3.22 -8.60 -10.31
N LEU A 77 3.61 -9.42 -9.34
CA LEU A 77 4.62 -10.46 -9.52
C LEU A 77 4.15 -11.53 -10.51
N SER A 78 2.89 -11.97 -10.39
CA SER A 78 2.28 -12.91 -11.34
C SER A 78 2.31 -12.35 -12.77
N PHE A 79 1.99 -11.07 -12.95
CA PHE A 79 1.99 -10.44 -14.27
C PHE A 79 3.40 -10.22 -14.83
N ALA A 80 4.35 -9.83 -13.98
CA ALA A 80 5.77 -9.68 -14.32
C ALA A 80 6.43 -11.04 -14.67
N SER A 81 6.02 -12.13 -14.03
CA SER A 81 6.57 -13.48 -14.24
C SER A 81 6.35 -14.02 -15.67
N ARG A 82 5.40 -13.44 -16.42
CA ARG A 82 5.13 -13.78 -17.83
C ARG A 82 6.23 -13.28 -18.79
N LYS A 83 7.22 -12.51 -18.32
CA LYS A 83 8.44 -12.08 -19.05
C LYS A 83 8.21 -11.41 -20.42
N ARG A 84 7.03 -10.81 -20.65
CA ARG A 84 6.74 -10.01 -21.85
C ARG A 84 7.04 -8.54 -21.58
N LYS A 85 7.75 -7.86 -22.48
CA LYS A 85 8.09 -6.42 -22.33
C LYS A 85 6.85 -5.56 -22.05
N LYS A 86 5.76 -5.76 -22.81
CA LYS A 86 4.48 -5.06 -22.61
C LYS A 86 3.90 -5.28 -21.20
N ASN A 87 3.96 -6.51 -20.69
CA ASN A 87 3.45 -6.83 -19.37
C ASN A 87 4.30 -6.18 -18.27
N MET A 88 5.62 -6.15 -18.44
CA MET A 88 6.53 -5.51 -17.49
C MET A 88 6.30 -3.99 -17.41
N SER A 89 6.18 -3.31 -18.54
CA SER A 89 5.89 -1.88 -18.58
C SER A 89 4.51 -1.55 -17.99
N LEU A 90 3.50 -2.40 -18.27
CA LEU A 90 2.17 -2.23 -17.69
C LEU A 90 2.19 -2.47 -16.17
N THR A 91 2.87 -3.51 -15.69
CA THR A 91 3.05 -3.76 -14.23
C THR A 91 3.71 -2.55 -13.57
N PHE A 92 4.76 -2.02 -14.17
CA PHE A 92 5.47 -0.85 -13.64
C PHE A 92 4.55 0.38 -13.55
N ALA A 93 3.77 0.65 -14.61
CA ALA A 93 2.83 1.77 -14.61
C ALA A 93 1.72 1.59 -13.55
N GLN A 94 1.24 0.36 -13.36
CA GLN A 94 0.23 0.03 -12.33
C GLN A 94 0.78 0.30 -10.93
N VAL A 95 1.94 -0.27 -10.58
CA VAL A 95 2.57 -0.07 -9.26
C VAL A 95 2.90 1.41 -9.04
N TYR A 96 3.45 2.09 -10.04
CA TYR A 96 3.78 3.51 -9.93
C TYR A 96 2.54 4.38 -9.69
N GLY A 97 1.45 4.12 -10.43
CA GLY A 97 0.18 4.81 -10.25
C GLY A 97 -0.45 4.55 -8.88
N ALA A 98 -0.46 3.30 -8.43
CA ALA A 98 -0.98 2.90 -7.14
C ALA A 98 -0.23 3.55 -5.98
N VAL A 99 1.12 3.50 -5.98
CA VAL A 99 1.95 4.14 -4.96
C VAL A 99 1.75 5.66 -4.94
N THR A 100 1.70 6.30 -6.12
CA THR A 100 1.49 7.75 -6.22
C THR A 100 0.12 8.15 -5.67
N MET A 101 -0.94 7.44 -6.04
CA MET A 101 -2.30 7.71 -5.57
C MET A 101 -2.41 7.48 -4.06
N ASN A 102 -1.91 6.35 -3.56
CA ASN A 102 -1.98 6.00 -2.14
C ASN A 102 -1.25 7.04 -1.30
N ASN A 103 0.00 7.36 -1.64
CA ASN A 103 0.78 8.34 -0.88
C ASN A 103 0.18 9.75 -0.92
N THR A 104 -0.26 10.23 -2.09
CA THR A 104 -0.79 11.60 -2.19
C THR A 104 -2.15 11.76 -1.51
N LEU A 105 -3.07 10.81 -1.70
CA LEU A 105 -4.40 10.85 -1.08
C LEU A 105 -4.31 10.65 0.43
N VAL A 106 -3.57 9.64 0.89
CA VAL A 106 -3.44 9.32 2.32
C VAL A 106 -2.72 10.45 3.04
N LEU A 107 -1.65 11.00 2.48
CA LEU A 107 -0.98 12.17 3.07
C LEU A 107 -1.92 13.37 3.18
N GLY A 108 -2.69 13.65 2.12
CA GLY A 108 -3.67 14.74 2.14
C GLY A 108 -4.74 14.56 3.22
N LEU A 109 -5.32 13.37 3.34
CA LEU A 109 -6.31 13.04 4.37
C LEU A 109 -5.71 13.07 5.78
N PHE A 110 -4.48 12.57 5.95
CA PHE A 110 -3.77 12.60 7.22
C PHE A 110 -3.51 14.04 7.68
N LEU A 111 -2.97 14.89 6.82
CA LEU A 111 -2.71 16.29 7.12
C LEU A 111 -4.01 17.07 7.41
N LEU A 112 -5.09 16.76 6.69
CA LEU A 112 -6.42 17.35 6.96
C LEU A 112 -6.91 17.03 8.37
N VAL A 113 -6.78 15.77 8.81
CA VAL A 113 -7.16 15.35 10.17
C VAL A 113 -6.27 16.01 11.21
N VAL A 114 -4.95 16.05 11.00
CA VAL A 114 -3.98 16.73 11.90
C VAL A 114 -4.35 18.20 12.06
N TYR A 115 -4.66 18.89 10.96
CA TYR A 115 -5.04 20.30 10.96
C TYR A 115 -6.33 20.55 11.75
N TRP A 116 -7.36 19.72 11.56
CA TRP A 116 -8.64 19.85 12.25
C TRP A 116 -8.58 19.46 13.72
N LYS A 117 -7.79 18.43 14.07
CA LYS A 117 -7.64 17.95 15.45
C LYS A 117 -6.60 18.72 16.26
N LYS A 118 -5.85 19.64 15.64
CA LYS A 118 -4.77 20.43 16.27
C LYS A 118 -3.74 19.56 17.00
N LEU A 119 -3.37 18.45 16.36
CA LEU A 119 -2.38 17.52 16.90
C LEU A 119 -0.97 18.13 16.83
N GLU A 120 -0.16 17.90 17.85
CA GLU A 120 1.24 18.29 17.87
C GLU A 120 2.05 17.41 16.91
N TRP A 121 3.02 18.02 16.22
CA TRP A 121 3.90 17.32 15.30
C TRP A 121 5.11 16.74 16.05
N VAL A 122 5.15 15.42 16.20
CA VAL A 122 6.15 14.69 17.02
C VAL A 122 6.83 13.55 16.25
N TYR A 123 6.77 13.56 14.92
CA TYR A 123 7.29 12.49 14.05
C TYR A 123 8.25 13.03 12.98
N SER A 124 9.12 13.97 13.38
CA SER A 124 9.97 14.69 12.42
C SER A 124 11.04 13.78 11.85
N SER A 125 11.63 12.91 12.67
CA SER A 125 12.72 12.02 12.26
C SER A 125 12.22 10.92 11.33
N GLU A 126 11.06 10.32 11.59
CA GLU A 126 10.48 9.29 10.75
C GLU A 126 10.09 9.83 9.38
N VAL A 127 9.45 11.01 9.33
CA VAL A 127 9.08 11.67 8.08
C VAL A 127 10.32 12.03 7.27
N ALA A 128 11.37 12.55 7.91
CA ALA A 128 12.62 12.88 7.23
C ALA A 128 13.25 11.64 6.56
N ILE A 129 13.27 10.50 7.25
CA ILE A 129 13.84 9.26 6.69
C ILE A 129 12.99 8.71 5.55
N ILE A 130 11.66 8.79 5.64
CA ILE A 130 10.76 8.41 4.55
C ILE A 130 11.03 9.28 3.32
N VAL A 131 11.21 10.60 3.50
CA VAL A 131 11.52 11.53 2.40
C VAL A 131 12.88 11.22 1.79
N VAL A 132 13.93 11.05 2.61
CA VAL A 132 15.28 10.72 2.13
C VAL A 132 15.30 9.38 1.39
N GLY A 133 14.64 8.35 1.94
CA GLY A 133 14.50 7.05 1.29
C GLY A 133 13.77 7.15 -0.06
N SER A 134 12.69 7.93 -0.11
CA SER A 134 11.92 8.18 -1.35
C SER A 134 12.77 8.89 -2.41
N VAL A 135 13.55 9.90 -2.02
CA VAL A 135 14.48 10.59 -2.93
C VAL A 135 15.57 9.64 -3.42
N ALA A 136 16.14 8.81 -2.54
CA ALA A 136 17.16 7.82 -2.91
C ALA A 136 16.63 6.82 -3.95
N VAL A 137 15.43 6.27 -3.72
CA VAL A 137 14.74 5.41 -4.70
C VAL A 137 14.47 6.17 -5.99
N GLY A 138 14.03 7.43 -5.91
CA GLY A 138 13.79 8.30 -7.06
C GLY A 138 15.04 8.54 -7.92
N LEU A 139 16.20 8.77 -7.29
CA LEU A 139 17.47 8.94 -8.00
C LEU A 139 17.94 7.65 -8.70
N LEU A 140 17.77 6.49 -8.05
CA LEU A 140 18.01 5.19 -8.69
C LEU A 140 17.04 4.96 -9.86
N GLY A 141 15.79 5.38 -9.70
CA GLY A 141 14.73 5.32 -10.71
C GLY A 141 14.98 6.24 -11.92
N TYR A 142 15.55 7.42 -11.69
CA TYR A 142 15.83 8.43 -12.70
C TYR A 142 16.90 7.99 -13.71
N SER A 143 17.78 7.07 -13.31
CA SER A 143 19.02 6.75 -14.04
C SER A 143 18.82 5.99 -15.36
N GLY A 144 17.60 5.61 -15.75
CA GLY A 144 17.36 5.06 -17.08
C GLY A 144 15.94 4.57 -17.34
N THR A 145 15.60 4.41 -18.63
CA THR A 145 14.29 3.90 -19.10
C THR A 145 14.18 2.38 -19.05
N THR A 146 15.29 1.67 -18.78
CA THR A 146 15.33 0.20 -18.69
C THR A 146 15.99 -0.23 -17.39
N PHE A 147 15.18 -0.75 -16.47
CA PHE A 147 15.65 -1.28 -15.20
C PHE A 147 16.25 -2.68 -15.37
N LYS A 148 17.57 -2.79 -15.17
CA LYS A 148 18.26 -4.08 -15.08
C LYS A 148 18.03 -4.68 -13.70
N ALA A 149 18.03 -6.01 -13.59
CA ALA A 149 17.84 -6.72 -12.32
C ALA A 149 18.85 -6.29 -11.22
N LYS A 150 20.02 -5.76 -11.61
CA LYS A 150 21.02 -5.23 -10.67
C LYS A 150 20.53 -4.03 -9.86
N VAL A 151 19.53 -3.28 -10.35
CA VAL A 151 18.92 -2.14 -9.63
C VAL A 151 17.93 -2.63 -8.56
N ALA A 152 17.38 -3.84 -8.72
CA ALA A 152 16.40 -4.36 -7.77
C ALA A 152 16.98 -4.57 -6.36
N LEU A 153 18.20 -5.11 -6.27
CA LEU A 153 18.86 -5.36 -4.98
C LEU A 153 19.13 -4.08 -4.17
N PRO A 154 19.77 -3.02 -4.71
CA PRO A 154 19.99 -1.79 -3.96
C PRO A 154 18.68 -1.07 -3.62
N THR A 155 17.68 -1.09 -4.52
CA THR A 155 16.35 -0.52 -4.21
C THR A 155 15.67 -1.27 -3.07
N LEU A 156 15.76 -2.60 -3.03
CA LEU A 156 15.21 -3.40 -1.94
C LEU A 156 15.96 -3.14 -0.61
N ALA A 157 17.28 -2.94 -0.66
CA ALA A 157 18.11 -2.69 0.51
C ALA A 157 17.85 -1.34 1.17
N ILE A 158 17.31 -0.35 0.45
CA ILE A 158 16.92 0.95 1.03
C ILE A 158 15.87 0.76 2.13
N TYR A 159 14.91 -0.16 1.98
CA TYR A 159 13.86 -0.36 2.97
C TYR A 159 14.39 -0.78 4.37
N PRO A 160 15.17 -1.88 4.53
CA PRO A 160 15.75 -2.23 5.82
C PRO A 160 16.79 -1.20 6.29
N ALA A 161 17.50 -0.54 5.38
CA ALA A 161 18.44 0.53 5.74
C ALA A 161 17.71 1.74 6.34
N SER A 162 16.54 2.12 5.81
CA SER A 162 15.69 3.18 6.38
C SER A 162 15.21 2.80 7.77
N LEU A 163 14.77 1.57 8.00
CA LEU A 163 14.38 1.11 9.35
C LEU A 163 15.55 1.16 10.33
N LEU A 164 16.73 0.70 9.92
CA LEU A 164 17.93 0.78 10.74
C LEU A 164 18.31 2.24 11.05
N ALA A 165 18.19 3.13 10.07
CA ALA A 165 18.47 4.56 10.26
C ALA A 165 17.53 5.18 11.30
N VAL A 166 16.22 4.88 11.25
CA VAL A 166 15.25 5.35 12.27
C VAL A 166 15.67 4.86 13.65
N TYR A 167 15.98 3.57 13.77
CA TYR A 167 16.37 2.97 15.04
C TYR A 167 17.63 3.63 15.63
N LEU A 168 18.64 3.90 14.80
CA LEU A 168 19.87 4.57 15.24
C LEU A 168 19.62 6.04 15.62
N LEU A 169 18.79 6.76 14.86
CA LEU A 169 18.46 8.16 15.13
C LEU A 169 17.67 8.32 16.44
N ASP A 170 16.71 7.44 16.69
CA ASP A 170 15.93 7.44 17.93
C ASP A 170 16.81 7.06 19.14
N THR A 171 17.61 5.99 19.01
CA THR A 171 18.44 5.48 20.12
C THR A 171 19.60 6.40 20.51
N TYR A 172 20.29 6.98 19.53
CA TYR A 172 21.55 7.72 19.77
C TYR A 172 21.39 9.25 19.75
N LEU A 173 20.40 9.78 19.03
CA LEU A 173 20.24 11.22 18.84
C LEU A 173 18.97 11.75 19.53
N GLY A 174 18.07 10.89 20.02
CA GLY A 174 16.86 11.27 20.74
C GLY A 174 15.93 12.17 19.92
N TRP A 175 15.99 12.05 18.59
CA TRP A 175 15.25 12.91 17.69
C TRP A 175 13.85 12.33 17.44
N GLN A 176 12.85 12.94 18.08
CA GLN A 176 11.41 12.73 17.83
C GLN A 176 10.85 13.90 17.01
#